data_AF-A0A8R7QE13-F1
#
_entry.id   AF-A0A8R7QE13-F1
#
_cell.length_a   1.000
_cell.length_b   1.000
_cell.length_c   1.000
_cell.angle_alpha   90.00
_cell.angle_beta   90.00
_cell.angle_gamma   90.00
#
_symmetry.space_group_name_H-M   'P 1'
#
loop_
_entity.id
_entity.type
_entity.pdbx_description
1 polymer ?
#
loop_
_entity_poly.entity_id
_entity_poly.type
_entity_poly.pdbx_seq_one_letter_code
_entity_poly.pdbx_strand_id
1 'polypeptide(L)' 'MQQLAYQYAAKGACLALVARREWSLWQVADRAFELGVPNVIILPGDVTDPNDYNRFVQATIDHYGQWRPRKA' A
#
# COMPACT_ATOMS: atom_id res chain seq x y z
N MET A 1 7.25 11.19 6.23
CA MET A 1 6.33 10.02 6.15
C MET A 1 6.38 9.35 4.78
N GLN A 2 6.23 10.08 3.66
CA GLN A 2 6.36 9.53 2.29
C GLN A 2 7.70 8.84 1.99
N GLN A 3 8.79 9.35 2.57
CA GLN A 3 10.14 8.83 2.34
C GLN A 3 10.32 7.37 2.80
N LEU A 4 9.59 6.94 3.83
CA LEU A 4 9.64 5.58 4.34
C LEU A 4 8.95 4.60 3.37
N ALA A 5 7.80 4.99 2.82
CA ALA A 5 7.10 4.20 1.80
C ALA A 5 7.99 3.95 0.58
N TYR A 6 8.75 4.97 0.14
CA TYR A 6 9.70 4.83 -0.96
C TYR A 6 10.91 3.96 -0.63
N GLN A 7 11.39 3.97 0.62
CA GLN A 7 12.49 3.10 1.05
C GLN A 7 12.11 1.62 1.10
N TYR A 8 10.84 1.31 1.43
CA TYR A 8 10.34 -0.06 1.37
C TYR A 8 9.97 -0.48 -0.06
N ALA A 9 9.43 0.45 -0.86
CA ALA A 9 9.21 0.28 -2.29
C ALA A 9 10.47 -0.21 -3.02
N ALA A 10 11.59 0.48 -2.80
CA ALA A 10 12.87 0.18 -3.44
C ALA A 10 13.45 -1.21 -3.09
N LYS A 11 12.93 -1.88 -2.05
CA LYS A 11 13.33 -3.25 -1.66
C LYS A 11 12.48 -4.33 -2.33
N GLY A 12 11.60 -3.98 -3.27
CA GLY A 12 10.69 -4.92 -3.92
C GLY A 12 9.56 -5.41 -3.00
N ALA A 13 9.28 -4.69 -1.91
CA ALA A 13 8.21 -5.02 -0.99
C ALA A 13 6.85 -4.66 -1.58
N CYS A 14 5.82 -5.45 -1.27
CA CYS A 14 4.44 -5.07 -1.47
C CYS A 14 4.04 -3.97 -0.48
N LEU A 15 3.24 -2.99 -0.91
CA LEU A 15 2.87 -1.84 -0.09
C LEU A 15 1.36 -1.70 0.09
N ALA A 16 0.92 -1.49 1.33
CA ALA A 16 -0.41 -0.99 1.64
C ALA A 16 -0.33 0.47 2.06
N LEU A 17 -0.98 1.36 1.31
CA LEU A 17 -1.00 2.80 1.59
C LEU A 17 -2.35 3.18 2.19
N VAL A 18 -2.33 3.68 3.43
CA VAL A 18 -3.51 4.13 4.16
C VAL A 18 -3.39 5.62 4.50
N ALA A 19 -4.38 6.41 4.12
CA ALA A 19 -4.53 7.81 4.54
C ALA A 19 -5.94 8.33 4.27
N ARG A 20 -6.31 9.44 4.93
CA ARG A 20 -7.60 10.10 4.72
C ARG A 20 -7.75 10.77 3.35
N ARG A 21 -6.64 11.12 2.70
CA ARG A 21 -6.65 11.83 1.41
C ARG A 21 -6.34 10.86 0.28
N GLU A 22 -7.39 10.37 -0.37
CA GLU A 22 -7.29 9.41 -1.47
C GLU A 22 -6.38 9.90 -2.60
N TRP A 23 -6.54 11.16 -3.04
CA TRP A 23 -5.73 11.73 -4.12
C TRP A 23 -4.21 11.74 -3.83
N SER A 24 -3.84 11.88 -2.55
CA SER A 24 -2.44 11.81 -2.14
C SER A 24 -1.91 10.38 -2.14
N LEU A 25 -2.76 9.39 -1.86
CA LEU A 25 -2.38 7.97 -1.93
C LEU A 25 -2.10 7.54 -3.37
N TRP A 26 -2.95 7.95 -4.31
CA TRP A 26 -2.77 7.67 -5.74
C TRP A 26 -1.43 8.18 -6.27
N GLN A 27 -1.05 9.42 -5.92
CA GLN A 27 0.25 9.98 -6.33
C GLN A 27 1.44 9.20 -5.75
N VAL A 28 1.34 8.71 -4.52
CA VAL A 28 2.41 7.90 -3.91
C VAL A 28 2.47 6.51 -4.52
N ALA A 29 1.32 5.90 -4.85
CA ALA A 29 1.25 4.61 -5.51
C ALA A 29 1.85 4.68 -6.92
N ASP A 30 1.49 5.69 -7.71
CA ASP A 30 2.04 5.95 -9.03
C ASP A 30 3.57 6.05 -8.98
N ARG A 31 4.09 6.86 -8.05
CA ARG A 31 5.54 6.98 -7.84
C ARG A 31 6.19 5.68 -7.37
N ALA A 32 5.50 4.86 -6.58
CA ALA A 32 6.01 3.55 -6.17
C ALA A 32 6.11 2.57 -7.35
N PHE A 33 5.14 2.59 -8.28
CA PHE A 33 5.21 1.79 -9.51
C PHE A 33 6.38 2.23 -10.41
N GLU A 34 6.62 3.54 -10.55
CA GLU A 34 7.79 4.06 -11.27
C GLU A 34 9.12 3.57 -10.67
N LEU A 35 9.15 3.31 -9.35
CA LEU A 35 10.30 2.79 -8.64
C LEU A 35 10.43 1.26 -8.69
N GLY A 36 9.57 0.57 -9.44
CA GLY A 36 9.62 -0.88 -9.63
C GLY A 36 8.94 -1.70 -8.53
N VAL A 37 8.05 -1.08 -7.74
CA VAL A 37 7.23 -1.84 -6.79
C VAL A 37 6.29 -2.77 -7.54
N PRO A 38 6.26 -4.06 -7.18
CA PRO A 38 5.47 -5.03 -7.94
C PRO A 38 3.97 -4.93 -7.67
N ASN A 39 3.54 -4.43 -6.51
CA ASN A 39 2.13 -4.32 -6.16
C ASN A 39 1.90 -3.32 -5.00
N VAL A 40 0.93 -2.42 -5.18
CA VAL A 40 0.48 -1.45 -4.17
C VAL A 40 -1.04 -1.54 -4.02
N ILE A 41 -1.55 -1.64 -2.79
CA ILE A 41 -2.97 -1.48 -2.47
C ILE A 41 -3.21 -0.11 -1.82
N ILE A 42 -4.24 0.59 -2.29
CA ILE A 42 -4.66 1.89 -1.77
C ILE A 42 -5.89 1.70 -0.91
N LEU A 43 -5.83 2.16 0.34
CA LEU A 43 -6.86 1.97 1.35
C LEU A 43 -7.20 3.34 1.97
N PRO A 44 -8.10 4.12 1.38
CA PRO A 44 -8.51 5.39 1.96
C PRO A 44 -9.33 5.16 3.23
N GLY A 45 -8.99 5.92 4.26
CA GLY A 45 -9.71 5.94 5.53
C GLY A 45 -8.88 6.49 6.68
N ASP A 46 -9.44 6.45 7.88
CA ASP A 46 -8.81 7.00 9.08
C ASP A 46 -8.27 5.86 9.97
N VAL A 47 -6.94 5.82 10.13
CA VAL A 47 -6.28 4.83 11.00
C VAL A 47 -6.63 4.99 12.48
N THR A 48 -7.22 6.13 12.87
CA THR A 48 -7.71 6.36 14.23
C THR A 48 -9.13 5.84 14.44
N ASP A 49 -9.85 5.49 13.37
CA ASP A 49 -11.16 4.85 13.46
C ASP A 49 -11.00 3.31 13.57
N PRO A 50 -11.45 2.68 14.66
CA PRO A 50 -11.33 1.23 14.85
C PRO A 50 -12.10 0.40 13.81
N ASN A 51 -13.13 0.95 13.16
CA ASN A 51 -13.84 0.26 12.07
C ASN A 51 -12.96 0.16 10.82
N ASP A 52 -12.20 1.21 10.54
CA ASP A 52 -11.29 1.29 9.41
C ASP A 52 -10.03 0.44 9.65
N TYR A 53 -9.54 0.39 10.89
CA TYR A 53 -8.39 -0.45 11.27
C TYR A 53 -8.54 -1.92 10.83
N ASN A 54 -9.62 -2.57 11.25
CA ASN A 54 -9.85 -3.99 10.91
C ASN A 54 -10.04 -4.18 9.40
N ARG A 55 -10.71 -3.24 8.75
CA ARG A 55 -10.89 -3.23 7.30
C ARG A 55 -9.56 -3.16 6.56
N PHE A 56 -8.60 -2.35 7.01
CA PHE A 56 -7.30 -2.24 6.36
C PHE A 56 -6.49 -3.52 6.47
N VAL A 57 -6.48 -4.14 7.66
CA VAL A 57 -5.78 -5.41 7.89
C VAL A 57 -6.40 -6.50 7.01
N GLN A 58 -7.72 -6.63 7.02
CA GLN A 58 -8.40 -7.66 6.23
C GLN A 58 -8.17 -7.45 4.73
N ALA A 59 -8.33 -6.22 4.22
CA ALA A 59 -8.10 -5.92 2.81
C ALA A 59 -6.64 -6.20 2.38
N THR A 60 -5.68 -5.94 3.27
CA THR A 60 -4.26 -6.26 3.02
C THR A 60 -4.04 -7.77 2.95
N ILE A 61 -4.66 -8.54 3.86
CA ILE A 61 -4.57 -10.01 3.87
C ILE A 61 -5.27 -10.60 2.65
N ASP A 62 -6.46 -10.13 2.29
CA ASP A 62 -7.22 -10.67 1.15
C ASP A 62 -6.45 -10.44 -0.17
N HIS A 63 -5.81 -9.28 -0.30
CA HIS A 63 -5.05 -8.92 -1.50
C HIS A 63 -3.69 -9.63 -1.58
N TYR A 64 -2.95 -9.70 -0.47
CA TYR A 64 -1.59 -10.26 -0.47
C TYR A 64 -1.48 -11.71 0.00
N GLY A 65 -2.46 -12.24 0.72
CA GLY A 65 -2.47 -13.62 1.22
C GLY A 65 -2.48 -14.66 0.09
N GLN A 66 -2.97 -14.26 -1.09
CA GLN A 66 -2.94 -15.07 -2.32
C GLN A 66 -1.90 -14.55 -3.33
N TRP A 67 -1.22 -13.45 -3.03
CA TRP A 67 -0.30 -12.83 -3.97
C TRP A 67 1.00 -13.62 -4.04
N ARG A 68 1.33 -14.09 -5.24
CA ARG A 68 2.63 -14.69 -5.54
C ARG A 68 3.43 -13.71 -6.39
N PRO A 69 4.66 -13.33 -5.99
CA PRO A 69 5.52 -12.55 -6.85
C PRO A 69 5.73 -13.33 -8.15
N ARG A 70 5.46 -12.71 -9.30
CA ARG A 70 5.90 -13.29 -10.57
C ARG A 70 7.43 -13.30 -10.54
N LYS A 71 8.03 -14.50 -10.51
CA LYS A 71 9.48 -14.64 -10.70
C LYS A 71 9.83 -13.96 -12.02
N ALA A 72 10.77 -13.01 -11.95
CA ALA A 72 11.56 -12.57 -13.09
C ALA A 72 12.41 -13.73 -13.61
#